data_AF-A0A352XTR8-F1
#
_entry.id   AF-A0A352XTR8-F1
#
_cell.length_a   1.000
_cell.length_b   1.000
_cell.length_c   1.000
_cell.angle_alpha   90.00
_cell.angle_beta   90.00
_cell.angle_gamma   90.00
#
_symmetry.space_group_name_H-M   'P 1'
#
loop_
_entity.id
_entity.type
_entity.pdbx_description
1 polymer ?
#
loop_
_entity_poly.entity_id
_entity_poly.type
_entity_poly.pdbx_seq_one_letter_code
_entity_poly.pdbx_strand_id
1 'polypeptide(L)'
;SYFFVRAVNVPGQHLPAHAVSTGKVLLAYQWEVRLREILSHITLARYTEHTITDPRLLLEELRRVRHLGYAVSCSELEEGIDAV
;
A
#
# COMPACT_ATOMS: atom_id res chain seq x y z
N SER A 1 29.04 -7.83 -11.50
CA SER A 1 28.23 -6.60 -11.39
C SER A 1 27.40 -6.69 -10.13
N TYR A 2 27.57 -5.76 -9.18
CA TYR A 2 26.76 -5.71 -7.97
C TYR A 2 25.51 -4.87 -8.23
N PHE A 3 24.33 -5.44 -7.99
CA PHE A 3 23.06 -4.72 -8.03
C PHE A 3 22.84 -4.10 -6.65
N PHE A 4 22.77 -2.77 -6.57
CA PHE A 4 22.47 -2.04 -5.35
C PHE A 4 21.02 -1.58 -5.38
N VAL A 5 20.30 -1.81 -4.28
CA VAL A 5 18.96 -1.24 -4.04
C VAL A 5 19.12 -0.19 -2.94
N ARG A 6 18.65 1.03 -3.21
CA ARG A 6 18.65 2.12 -2.23
C ARG A 6 17.21 2.57 -2.01
N ALA A 7 16.59 2.08 -0.93
CA ALA A 7 15.33 2.59 -0.43
C ALA A 7 15.60 3.47 0.80
N VAL A 8 14.95 4.62 0.89
CA VAL A 8 15.12 5.55 2.02
C VAL A 8 13.75 5.84 2.63
N ASN A 9 13.52 5.34 3.85
CA ASN A 9 12.41 5.74 4.69
C ASN A 9 12.97 6.58 5.84
N VAL A 10 12.62 7.87 5.88
CA VAL A 10 13.09 8.75 6.95
C VAL A 10 12.21 8.53 8.20
N PRO A 11 12.79 8.33 9.39
CA PRO A 11 11.99 8.23 10.62
C PRO A 11 11.05 9.44 10.79
N GLY A 12 9.77 9.16 11.08
CA GLY A 12 8.72 10.18 11.20
C GLY A 12 8.11 10.65 9.87
N GLN A 13 8.61 10.18 8.73
CA GLN A 13 7.98 10.45 7.43
C GLN A 13 6.66 9.69 7.31
N HIS A 14 5.63 10.39 6.82
CA HIS A 14 4.37 9.77 6.45
C HIS A 14 4.44 9.25 5.01
N LEU A 15 4.16 7.96 4.84
CA LEU A 15 4.01 7.32 3.55
C LEU A 15 2.53 7.03 3.26
N PRO A 16 2.11 7.02 2.00
CA PRO A 16 0.75 6.68 1.61
C PRO A 16 0.46 5.21 1.94
N ALA A 17 -0.40 4.97 2.93
CA ALA A 17 -0.64 3.63 3.44
C ALA A 17 -1.17 2.65 2.38
N HIS A 18 -1.88 3.14 1.35
CA HIS A 18 -2.39 2.29 0.27
C HIS A 18 -1.32 1.81 -0.71
N ALA A 19 -0.15 2.46 -0.76
CA ALA A 19 0.89 2.21 -1.75
C ALA A 19 2.19 1.62 -1.15
N VAL A 20 2.18 1.21 0.12
CA VAL A 20 3.33 0.55 0.79
C VAL A 20 2.89 -0.68 1.56
N SER A 21 3.75 -1.72 1.63
CA SER A 21 3.43 -3.02 2.24
C SER A 21 2.96 -2.87 3.70
N THR A 22 3.74 -2.18 4.53
CA THR A 22 3.41 -1.93 5.95
C THR A 22 2.07 -1.22 6.11
N GLY A 23 1.78 -0.24 5.25
CA GLY A 23 0.53 0.50 5.26
C GLY A 23 -0.66 -0.39 4.94
N LYS A 24 -0.53 -1.25 3.92
CA LYS A 24 -1.55 -2.24 3.57
C LYS A 24 -1.80 -3.24 4.69
N VAL A 25 -0.76 -3.72 5.38
CA VAL A 25 -0.93 -4.57 6.57
C VAL A 25 -1.72 -3.84 7.65
N LEU A 26 -1.35 -2.59 7.98
CA LEU A 26 -2.07 -1.81 9.00
C LEU A 26 -3.55 -1.61 8.65
N LEU A 27 -3.84 -1.33 7.38
CA LEU A 27 -5.21 -1.15 6.87
C LEU A 27 -5.98 -2.48 6.88
N ALA A 28 -5.36 -3.60 6.49
CA ALA A 28 -6.01 -4.90 6.37
C ALA A 28 -6.65 -5.43 7.67
N TYR A 29 -6.12 -4.99 8.82
CA TYR A 29 -6.66 -5.35 10.14
C TYR A 29 -7.62 -4.30 10.73
N GLN A 30 -7.95 -3.24 10.00
CA GLN A 30 -9.01 -2.31 10.39
C GLN A 30 -10.40 -2.87 10.11
N TRP A 31 -11.41 -2.31 10.76
CA TRP A 31 -12.81 -2.61 10.48
C TRP A 31 -13.17 -2.17 9.06
N GLU A 32 -13.63 -3.12 8.24
CA GLU A 32 -13.92 -2.87 6.82
C GLU A 32 -14.97 -1.75 6.62
N VAL A 33 -15.94 -1.64 7.52
CA VAL A 33 -16.95 -0.56 7.50
C VAL A 33 -16.30 0.82 7.59
N ARG A 34 -15.34 1.00 8.49
CA ARG A 34 -14.59 2.26 8.66
C ARG A 34 -13.72 2.56 7.45
N LEU A 35 -13.06 1.54 6.88
CA LEU A 35 -12.27 1.73 5.66
C LEU A 35 -13.14 2.21 4.50
N ARG A 36 -14.31 1.59 4.29
CA ARG A 36 -15.25 1.99 3.24
C ARG A 36 -15.72 3.43 3.41
N GLU A 37 -16.03 3.84 4.64
CA GLU A 37 -16.38 5.22 4.96
C GLU A 37 -15.24 6.19 4.58
N ILE A 38 -14.02 5.96 5.09
CA ILE A 38 -12.86 6.80 4.78
C ILE A 38 -12.60 6.87 3.28
N LEU A 39 -12.59 5.72 2.60
CA LEU A 39 -12.33 5.63 1.16
C LEU A 39 -13.41 6.31 0.31
N SER A 40 -14.62 6.51 0.83
CA SER A 40 -15.67 7.27 0.14
C SER A 40 -15.43 8.78 0.16
N HIS A 41 -14.53 9.27 1.02
CA HIS A 41 -14.24 10.68 1.21
C HIS A 41 -12.85 11.11 0.71
N ILE A 42 -12.03 10.18 0.22
CA ILE A 42 -10.66 10.47 -0.23
C ILE A 42 -10.43 9.98 -1.66
N THR A 43 -9.46 10.61 -2.32
CA THR A 43 -8.91 10.12 -3.57
C THR A 43 -7.57 9.45 -3.29
N LEU A 44 -7.37 8.25 -3.82
CA LEU A 44 -6.09 7.56 -3.73
C LEU A 44 -5.16 8.11 -4.81
N ALA A 45 -4.08 8.77 -4.38
CA ALA A 45 -3.08 9.30 -5.29
C ALA A 45 -2.39 8.17 -6.05
N ARG A 46 -2.12 8.41 -7.33
CA ARG A 46 -1.26 7.58 -8.19
C ARG A 46 0.20 8.02 -8.01
N TYR A 47 1.09 7.08 -7.72
CA TYR A 47 2.54 7.33 -7.66
C TYR A 47 3.28 6.69 -8.83
N THR A 48 2.79 5.54 -9.30
CA THR A 48 3.27 4.78 -10.44
C THR A 48 2.09 4.20 -11.22
N GLU A 49 2.35 3.52 -12.34
CA GLU A 49 1.30 2.80 -13.08
C GLU A 49 0.73 1.62 -12.27
N HIS A 50 1.52 1.08 -11.33
CA HIS A 50 1.16 -0.05 -10.49
C HIS A 50 0.38 0.35 -9.23
N THR A 51 0.35 1.64 -8.85
CA THR A 51 -0.38 2.08 -7.65
C THR A 51 -1.87 1.72 -7.73
N ILE A 52 -2.39 1.05 -6.69
CA ILE A 52 -3.83 0.82 -6.55
C ILE A 52 -4.55 2.15 -6.25
N THR A 53 -5.28 2.68 -7.23
CA THR A 53 -6.03 3.94 -7.09
C THR A 53 -7.55 3.76 -6.96
N ASP A 54 -8.07 2.56 -7.23
CA ASP A 54 -9.50 2.25 -7.07
C ASP A 54 -9.75 1.74 -5.64
N PRO A 55 -10.63 2.41 -4.86
CA PRO A 55 -11.02 1.96 -3.52
C PRO A 55 -11.52 0.51 -3.45
N ARG A 56 -12.23 0.02 -4.47
CA ARG A 56 -12.75 -1.35 -4.52
C ARG A 56 -11.60 -2.35 -4.64
N LEU A 57 -10.65 -2.08 -5.54
CA LEU A 57 -9.45 -2.90 -5.71
C LEU A 57 -8.59 -2.89 -4.45
N LEU A 58 -8.47 -1.73 -3.78
CA LEU A 58 -7.76 -1.66 -2.51
C LEU A 58 -8.42 -2.53 -1.45
N LEU A 59 -9.75 -2.48 -1.30
CA LEU A 59 -10.46 -3.34 -0.35
C LEU A 59 -10.28 -4.83 -0.64
N GLU A 60 -10.26 -5.23 -1.90
CA GLU A 60 -9.96 -6.61 -2.30
C GLU A 60 -8.54 -7.02 -1.92
N GLU A 61 -7.56 -6.16 -2.21
CA GLU A 61 -6.17 -6.40 -1.82
C GLU A 61 -6.03 -6.50 -0.30
N LEU A 62 -6.68 -5.63 0.47
CA LEU A 62 -6.63 -5.68 1.94
C LEU A 62 -7.24 -6.96 2.50
N ARG A 63 -8.29 -7.51 1.89
CA ARG A 63 -8.81 -8.84 2.27
C ARG A 63 -7.80 -9.94 1.99
N ARG A 64 -7.12 -9.88 0.84
CA ARG A 64 -6.04 -10.81 0.49
C ARG A 64 -4.89 -10.72 1.49
N VAL A 65 -4.43 -9.51 1.81
CA VAL A 65 -3.39 -9.26 2.83
C VAL A 65 -3.78 -9.84 4.18
N ARG A 66 -5.03 -9.63 4.63
CA ARG A 66 -5.51 -10.20 5.89
C ARG A 66 -5.52 -11.73 5.89
N HIS A 67 -5.87 -12.34 4.76
CA HIS A 67 -5.86 -13.80 4.61
C HIS A 67 -4.43 -14.38 4.60
N LEU A 68 -3.50 -13.70 3.94
CA LEU A 68 -2.11 -14.13 3.80
C LEU A 68 -1.24 -13.83 5.03
N GLY A 69 -1.58 -12.78 5.80
CA GLY A 69 -0.81 -12.32 6.96
C GLY A 69 0.38 -11.41 6.61
N TYR A 70 0.54 -11.04 5.34
CA TYR A 70 1.56 -10.10 4.86
C TYR A 70 1.03 -9.35 3.63
N ALA A 71 1.67 -8.24 3.28
CA ALA A 71 1.37 -7.50 2.06
C ALA A 71 2.58 -7.48 1.13
N VAL A 72 2.34 -7.24 -0.15
CA VAL A 72 3.42 -6.95 -1.09
C VAL A 72 3.09 -5.62 -1.76
N SER A 73 4.12 -4.79 -1.91
CA SER A 73 4.07 -3.58 -2.73
C SER A 73 5.02 -3.79 -3.90
N CYS A 74 4.49 -3.90 -5.11
CA CYS A 74 5.29 -4.10 -6.33
C CYS A 74 5.34 -2.80 -7.14
N SER A 75 6.41 -2.02 -6.94
CA SER A 75 6.62 -0.76 -7.64
C SER A 75 5.46 0.22 -7.51
N GLU A 76 4.75 0.22 -6.36
CA GLU A 76 3.52 1.01 -6.18
C GLU A 76 3.76 2.44 -5.69
N LEU A 77 4.84 2.67 -4.94
CA LEU A 77 5.24 4.00 -4.47
C LEU A 77 6.34 4.60 -5.37
N GLU A 78 7.29 3.77 -5.80
CA GLU A 78 8.42 4.16 -6.64
C GLU A 78 8.74 3.01 -7.61
N GLU A 79 8.96 3.33 -8.88
CA GLU A 79 9.28 2.34 -9.92
C GLU A 79 10.56 1.56 -9.58
N GLY A 80 10.49 0.23 -9.66
CA GLY A 80 11.61 -0.66 -9.35
C GLY A 80 11.88 -0.87 -7.86
N ILE A 81 11.02 -0.36 -6.98
CA ILE A 81 11.09 -0.61 -5.54
C ILE A 81 9.95 -1.53 -5.10
N ASP A 82 10.33 -2.73 -4.68
CA ASP A 82 9.41 -3.74 -4.18
C ASP A 82 9.63 -3.99 -2.67
N ALA A 83 8.55 -4.25 -1.94
CA ALA A 83 8.57 -4.49 -0.49
C ALA A 83 7.56 -5.56 -0.06
N VAL A 84 7.84 -6.20 1.07
CA VAL A 84 6.99 -7.17 1.79
C VAL A 84 6.59 -6.60 3.15
#